data_AF-H8PFV9-F1
#
_entry.id   AF-H8PFV9-F1
#
_cell.length_a   1.000
_cell.length_b   1.000
_cell.length_c   1.000
_cell.angle_alpha   90.00
_cell.angle_beta   90.00
_cell.angle_gamma   90.00
#
_symmetry.space_group_name_H-M   'P 1'
#
loop_
_entity.id
_entity.type
_entity.pdbx_description
1 polymer ?
#
loop_
_entity_poly.entity_id
_entity_poly.type
_entity_poly.pdbx_seq_one_letter_code
_entity_poly.pdbx_strand_id
1 'polypeptide(L)' 'ISGRIVTIEYDPNRNAYICLIHYGDGEKRYILHPRGAIIGDTIVSGTEVPIAMGNALPL' A
#
# COMPACT_ATOMS: atom_id res chain seq x y z
N ILE A 1 -1.94 -0.24 -11.36
CA ILE A 1 -2.26 1.09 -10.80
C ILE A 1 -1.26 1.47 -9.71
N SER A 2 -0.83 2.72 -9.66
CA SER A 2 0.08 3.24 -8.63
C SER A 2 -0.67 4.11 -7.62
N GLY A 3 -0.26 4.04 -6.36
CA GLY A 3 -0.77 4.87 -5.28
C GLY A 3 0.31 5.16 -4.24
N ARG A 4 0.10 6.22 -3.47
CA ARG A 4 1.05 6.70 -2.46
C ARG A 4 0.51 6.48 -1.06
N ILE A 5 1.36 6.03 -0.14
CA ILE A 5 1.03 5.91 1.29
C ILE A 5 0.91 7.30 1.89
N VAL A 6 -0.25 7.59 2.48
CA VAL A 6 -0.55 8.89 3.10
C VAL A 6 -0.50 8.81 4.62
N THR A 7 -1.01 7.73 5.19
CA THR A 7 -1.02 7.50 6.64
C THR A 7 -0.73 6.04 6.96
N ILE A 8 -0.24 5.81 8.18
CA ILE A 8 -0.10 4.49 8.79
C ILE A 8 -0.90 4.54 10.10
N GLU A 9 -1.87 3.65 10.25
CA GLU A 9 -2.89 3.70 11.29
C GLU A 9 -3.00 2.35 12.01
N TYR A 10 -3.35 2.42 13.29
CA TYR A 10 -3.70 1.22 14.08
C TYR A 10 -5.13 0.80 13.75
N ASP A 11 -5.35 -0.48 13.45
CA ASP A 11 -6.69 -1.05 13.31
C ASP A 11 -6.96 -2.07 14.43
N PRO A 12 -7.96 -1.86 15.31
CA PRO A 12 -8.24 -2.75 16.43
C PRO A 12 -8.71 -4.16 16.03
N ASN A 13 -9.12 -4.37 14.78
CA ASN A 13 -9.60 -5.66 14.30
C ASN A 13 -8.48 -6.58 13.82
N ARG A 14 -7.21 -6.17 13.92
CA ARG A 14 -6.05 -6.95 13.48
C ARG A 14 -4.78 -6.53 14.20
N ASN A 15 -3.78 -7.43 14.21
CA ASN A 15 -2.50 -7.16 14.85
C ASN A 15 -1.57 -6.26 13.99
N ALA A 16 -1.76 -6.25 12.66
CA ALA A 16 -0.93 -5.47 11.75
C ALA A 16 -1.50 -4.06 11.57
N TYR A 17 -0.60 -3.06 11.48
CA TYR A 17 -0.98 -1.71 11.07
C TYR A 17 -1.57 -1.71 9.64
N ILE A 18 -2.33 -0.66 9.32
CA ILE A 18 -2.81 -0.42 7.96
C ILE A 18 -2.25 0.87 7.38
N CYS A 19 -2.16 0.90 6.06
CA CYS A 19 -1.77 2.09 5.31
C CYS A 19 -2.96 2.61 4.51
N LEU A 20 -3.25 3.91 4.58
CA LEU A 20 -4.12 4.58 3.63
C LEU A 20 -3.34 4.91 2.37
N ILE A 21 -3.81 4.41 1.22
CA ILE A 21 -3.24 4.68 -0.09
C ILE A 21 -4.16 5.63 -0.84
N HIS A 22 -3.57 6.67 -1.44
CA HIS A 22 -4.23 7.49 -2.46
C HIS A 22 -3.73 7.07 -3.84
N TYR A 23 -4.62 6.59 -4.69
CA TYR A 23 -4.31 6.21 -6.06
C TYR A 23 -4.45 7.39 -7.02
N GLY A 24 -3.77 7.29 -8.17
CA GLY A 24 -3.78 8.34 -9.19
C GLY A 24 -5.15 8.59 -9.84
N ASP A 25 -6.07 7.64 -9.72
CA ASP A 25 -7.47 7.75 -10.18
C ASP A 25 -8.39 8.48 -9.16
N GLY A 26 -7.85 8.87 -8.01
CA GLY A 26 -8.59 9.52 -6.93
C GLY A 26 -9.19 8.54 -5.93
N GLU A 27 -9.09 7.22 -6.16
CA GLU A 27 -9.53 6.24 -5.19
C GLU A 27 -8.63 6.21 -3.97
N LYS A 28 -9.25 5.87 -2.83
CA LYS A 28 -8.56 5.67 -1.57
C LYS A 28 -8.83 4.27 -1.07
N ARG A 29 -7.78 3.53 -0.74
CA ARG A 29 -7.92 2.17 -0.20
C ARG A 29 -6.97 1.93 0.95
N TYR A 30 -7.37 1.06 1.86
CA TYR A 30 -6.49 0.57 2.91
C TYR A 30 -5.81 -0.72 2.47
N ILE A 31 -4.55 -0.88 2.83
CA ILE A 31 -3.83 -2.15 2.76
C ILE A 31 -3.20 -2.47 4.11
N LEU A 32 -2.82 -3.73 4.32
CA LEU A 32 -1.94 -4.08 5.44
C LEU A 32 -0.59 -3.41 5.25
N HIS A 33 -0.04 -2.86 6.33
CA HIS A 33 1.25 -2.19 6.34
C HIS A 33 2.38 -3.18 5.99
N PRO A 34 3.05 -3.03 4.83
CA PRO A 34 4.21 -3.84 4.50
C PRO A 34 5.37 -3.46 5.41
N ARG A 35 6.10 -4.45 5.91
CA ARG A 35 7.22 -4.22 6.82
C ARG A 35 8.29 -3.34 6.17
N GLY A 36 8.51 -2.15 6.74
CA GLY A 36 9.54 -1.21 6.30
C GLY A 36 9.06 -0.15 5.32
N ALA A 37 7.78 -0.18 4.93
CA ALA A 37 7.19 0.88 4.13
C ALA A 37 7.08 2.14 4.98
N ILE A 38 7.17 3.32 4.38
CA ILE A 38 7.03 4.59 5.08
C ILE A 38 6.00 5.49 4.40
N ILE A 39 5.52 6.49 5.13
CA ILE A 39 4.64 7.51 4.56
C ILE A 39 5.37 8.20 3.41
N GLY A 40 4.71 8.27 2.26
CA GLY A 40 5.28 8.83 1.05
C GLY A 40 5.73 7.81 0.02
N ASP A 41 5.91 6.54 0.39
CA ASP A 41 6.26 5.49 -0.54
C ASP A 41 5.16 5.26 -1.57
N THR A 42 5.58 4.86 -2.78
CA THR A 42 4.68 4.50 -3.87
C THR A 42 4.56 2.99 -3.97
N ILE A 43 3.33 2.51 -3.98
CA ILE A 43 2.98 1.11 -4.18
C ILE A 43 2.30 0.96 -5.53
N VAL A 44 2.69 -0.08 -6.27
CA VAL A 44 2.13 -0.39 -7.58
C VAL A 44 1.59 -1.82 -7.57
N SER A 45 0.37 -1.97 -8.08
CA SER A 45 -0.23 -3.28 -8.35
C SER A 45 -0.36 -3.47 -9.86
N GLY A 46 0.13 -4.60 -10.38
CA GLY A 46 0.07 -4.92 -11.80
C GLY A 46 0.85 -6.20 -12.14
N THR A 47 0.74 -6.63 -13.40
CA THR A 47 1.40 -7.84 -13.92
C THR A 47 2.88 -7.64 -14.19
N GLU A 48 3.29 -6.43 -14.59
CA GLU A 48 4.66 -6.08 -14.98
C GLU A 48 5.25 -4.98 -14.08
N VAL A 49 5.11 -5.14 -12.76
CA VAL A 49 5.66 -4.18 -11.78
C VAL A 49 6.95 -4.70 -11.16
N PRO A 50 7.88 -3.83 -10.71
CA PRO A 50 9.07 -4.28 -10.01
C PRO A 50 8.73 -5.07 -8.75
N ILE A 51 9.50 -6.13 -8.47
CA ILE A 51 9.45 -6.83 -7.18
C ILE A 51 10.08 -5.90 -6.13
N ALA A 52 9.21 -5.15 -5.47
CA ALA A 52 9.57 -4.21 -4.42
C ALA A 52 8.56 -4.31 -3.28
N MET A 53 8.96 -3.81 -2.12
CA MET A 53 8.12 -3.84 -0.92
C MET A 53 6.76 -3.15 -1.17
N GLY A 54 5.69 -3.85 -0.82
CA GLY A 54 4.32 -3.35 -0.97
C GLY A 54 3.70 -3.56 -2.36
N ASN A 55 4.50 -3.78 -3.41
CA ASN A 55 3.97 -4.06 -4.74
C ASN A 55 3.26 -5.42 -4.79
N ALA A 56 2.19 -5.48 -5.57
CA ALA A 56 1.35 -6.68 -5.71
C ALA A 56 1.32 -7.17 -7.16
N LEU A 57 1.67 -8.45 -7.35
CA LEU A 57 1.74 -9.14 -8.64
C LEU A 57 0.88 -10.42 -8.60
N PRO A 58 0.41 -10.92 -9.76
CA PRO A 58 -0.12 -12.28 -9.86
C PRO A 58 0.94 -13.32 -9.47
N LEU A 59 0.47 -14.47 -8.96
CA LEU A 59 1.30 -15.64 -8.67
C LEU A 59 1.70 -16.38 -9.95
#